data_AF-A0A8B8A5Y7-F1
#
_entry.id   AF-A0A8B8A5Y7-F1
#
_cell.length_a   1.000
_cell.length_b   1.000
_cell.length_c   1.000
_cell.angle_alpha   90.00
_cell.angle_beta   90.00
_cell.angle_gamma   90.00
#
_symmetry.space_group_name_H-M   'P 1'
#
loop_
_entity.id
_entity.type
_entity.pdbx_description
1 polymer ?
#
loop_
_entity_poly.entity_id
_entity_poly.type
_entity_poly.pdbx_seq_one_letter_code
_entity_poly.pdbx_strand_id
1 'polypeptide(L)'
;MIRALLCCVGVVSVLGHPQYRDTIPNGYSVFNPCGSNFWEAVGHYNDIHHTHDKNPFGKAFAAAGHQWTTALCQADSDGDGTSNGAELGDPNCVWTVGATPEGKSTGQPGICEPIGSGACSSSAFRCGCHGHSCVG
;
A
#
# COMPACT_ATOMS: atom_id res chain seq x y z
N MET A 1 -42.91 -30.31 -21.28
CA MET A 1 -42.74 -29.27 -20.23
C MET A 1 -41.25 -29.02 -20.07
N ILE A 2 -40.72 -27.95 -20.68
CA ILE A 2 -39.29 -27.60 -20.58
C ILE A 2 -39.15 -26.62 -19.41
N ARG A 3 -38.53 -27.07 -18.32
CA ARG A 3 -38.16 -26.21 -17.18
C ARG A 3 -36.86 -25.50 -17.55
N ALA A 4 -36.96 -24.25 -18.02
CA ALA A 4 -35.81 -23.38 -18.13
C ALA A 4 -35.38 -22.96 -16.72
N LEU A 5 -34.26 -23.53 -16.24
CA LEU A 5 -33.58 -23.05 -15.04
C LEU A 5 -32.86 -21.76 -15.43
N LEU A 6 -33.45 -20.62 -15.06
CA LEU A 6 -32.83 -19.31 -15.18
C LEU A 6 -31.69 -19.25 -14.15
N CYS A 7 -30.46 -19.51 -14.58
CA CYS A 7 -29.28 -19.35 -13.74
C CYS A 7 -28.95 -17.85 -13.68
N CYS A 8 -29.37 -17.18 -12.60
CA CYS A 8 -29.01 -15.78 -12.35
C CYS A 8 -27.51 -15.71 -12.02
N VAL A 9 -26.67 -15.54 -13.03
CA VAL A 9 -25.24 -15.23 -12.85
C VAL A 9 -25.17 -13.81 -12.29
N GLY A 10 -24.99 -13.70 -10.97
CA GLY A 10 -24.77 -12.42 -10.30
C GLY A 10 -23.40 -11.86 -10.71
N VAL A 11 -23.39 -10.76 -11.45
CA VAL A 11 -22.16 -10.00 -11.72
C VAL A 11 -21.77 -9.30 -10.42
N VAL A 12 -20.73 -9.82 -9.74
CA VAL A 12 -20.11 -9.12 -8.63
C VAL A 12 -19.25 -7.99 -9.19
N SER A 13 -19.69 -6.75 -8.96
CA SER A 13 -18.90 -5.55 -9.27
C SER A 13 -17.99 -5.24 -8.11
N VAL A 14 -16.69 -5.08 -8.37
CA VAL A 14 -15.71 -4.59 -7.38
C VAL A 14 -15.39 -3.13 -7.72
N LEU A 15 -15.49 -2.23 -6.74
CA LEU A 15 -15.09 -0.83 -6.90
C LEU A 15 -13.59 -0.70 -6.60
N GLY A 16 -12.83 -0.26 -7.59
CA GLY A 16 -11.46 0.20 -7.40
C GLY A 16 -11.44 1.63 -6.83
N HIS A 17 -10.43 1.94 -6.03
CA HIS A 17 -10.26 3.26 -5.42
C HIS A 17 -8.89 3.87 -5.77
N PRO A 18 -8.56 4.09 -7.06
CA PRO A 18 -7.27 4.63 -7.47
C PRO A 18 -7.01 6.03 -6.88
N GLN A 19 -8.07 6.79 -6.58
CA GLN A 19 -7.98 8.15 -6.03
C GLN A 19 -7.28 8.23 -4.67
N TYR A 20 -7.14 7.13 -3.93
CA TYR A 20 -6.42 7.17 -2.65
C TYR A 20 -4.93 7.49 -2.82
N ARG A 21 -4.37 7.27 -4.01
CA ARG A 21 -3.01 7.72 -4.36
C ARG A 21 -2.89 9.25 -4.41
N ASP A 22 -3.99 9.95 -4.69
CA ASP A 22 -4.03 11.43 -4.66
C ASP A 22 -4.00 12.00 -3.24
N THR A 23 -4.27 11.16 -2.24
CA THR A 23 -4.45 11.56 -0.84
C THR A 23 -3.26 11.24 0.05
N ILE A 24 -2.12 10.85 -0.54
CA ILE A 24 -0.86 10.59 0.16
C ILE A 24 0.31 11.26 -0.60
N PRO A 25 1.39 11.65 0.07
CA PRO A 25 2.56 12.22 -0.60
C PRO A 25 3.20 11.19 -1.53
N ASN A 26 3.65 11.65 -2.69
CA ASN A 26 4.29 10.84 -3.73
C ASN A 26 3.49 9.58 -4.16
N GLY A 27 2.16 9.54 -4.02
CA GLY A 27 1.35 8.34 -4.30
C GLY A 27 1.45 7.76 -5.72
N TYR A 28 1.99 8.52 -6.68
CA TYR A 28 2.28 8.05 -8.05
C TYR A 28 3.74 7.66 -8.31
N SER A 29 4.62 7.90 -7.36
CA SER A 29 6.05 7.68 -7.45
C SER A 29 6.63 7.09 -6.17
N VAL A 30 5.87 6.21 -5.51
CA VAL A 30 6.32 5.51 -4.31
C VAL A 30 7.40 4.50 -4.70
N PHE A 31 8.51 4.52 -3.96
CA PHE A 31 9.66 3.66 -4.18
C PHE A 31 9.27 2.18 -4.22
N ASN A 32 9.80 1.39 -5.16
CA ASN A 32 9.53 -0.05 -5.21
C ASN A 32 10.79 -0.83 -4.81
N PRO A 33 10.80 -1.52 -3.66
CA PRO A 33 11.95 -2.31 -3.23
C PRO A 33 12.17 -3.60 -4.04
N CYS A 34 11.21 -3.98 -4.89
CA CYS A 34 11.20 -5.22 -5.66
C CYS A 34 11.52 -5.05 -7.14
N GLY A 35 11.70 -3.82 -7.64
CA GLY A 35 11.92 -3.57 -9.06
C GLY A 35 12.22 -2.11 -9.38
N SER A 36 12.32 -1.80 -10.68
CA SER A 36 12.66 -0.46 -11.16
C SER A 36 11.46 0.47 -11.40
N ASN A 37 10.24 -0.06 -11.34
CA ASN A 37 9.01 0.73 -11.53
C ASN A 37 8.55 1.32 -10.20
N PHE A 38 7.55 2.21 -10.21
CA PHE A 38 6.93 2.67 -8.97
C PHE A 38 5.92 1.65 -8.44
N TRP A 39 5.66 1.71 -7.13
CA TRP A 39 4.61 0.90 -6.52
C TRP A 39 3.27 1.57 -6.72
N GLU A 40 2.45 1.03 -7.62
CA GLU A 40 1.20 1.67 -8.01
C GLU A 40 0.08 1.42 -7.00
N ALA A 41 0.06 0.25 -6.38
CA ALA A 41 -0.96 -0.15 -5.41
C ALA A 41 -0.49 0.04 -3.95
N VAL A 42 -0.19 1.28 -3.59
CA VAL A 42 0.22 1.64 -2.22
C VAL A 42 -0.84 1.20 -1.21
N GLY A 43 -0.42 0.56 -0.12
CA GLY A 43 -1.32 -0.04 0.86
C GLY A 43 -1.68 -1.52 0.58
N HIS A 44 -1.14 -2.10 -0.48
CA HIS A 44 -1.26 -3.52 -0.83
C HIS A 44 0.11 -4.18 -0.94
N TYR A 45 0.16 -5.51 -0.81
CA TYR A 45 1.40 -6.29 -0.95
C TYR A 45 1.83 -6.56 -2.39
N ASN A 46 0.97 -6.30 -3.37
CA ASN A 46 1.31 -6.41 -4.79
C ASN A 46 1.41 -5.00 -5.36
N ASP A 47 2.43 -4.72 -6.16
CA ASP A 47 2.72 -3.40 -6.71
C ASP A 47 1.75 -2.96 -7.82
N ILE A 48 1.06 -3.88 -8.50
CA ILE A 48 0.24 -3.62 -9.69
C ILE A 48 -1.27 -3.93 -9.54
N HIS A 49 -1.85 -3.72 -8.35
CA HIS A 49 -3.30 -3.67 -8.08
C HIS A 49 -4.10 -5.00 -8.08
N HIS A 50 -3.47 -6.17 -7.91
CA HIS A 50 -4.17 -7.45 -8.05
C HIS A 50 -4.66 -8.11 -6.75
N THR A 51 -4.41 -7.54 -5.57
CA THR A 51 -4.66 -8.22 -4.28
C THR A 51 -5.66 -7.48 -3.41
N HIS A 52 -6.57 -8.23 -2.76
CA HIS A 52 -7.43 -7.69 -1.71
C HIS A 52 -6.67 -7.47 -0.39
N ASP A 53 -5.54 -8.15 -0.22
CA ASP A 53 -4.74 -8.09 0.99
C ASP A 53 -4.08 -6.73 1.17
N LYS A 54 -4.45 -6.09 2.28
CA LYS A 54 -3.87 -4.83 2.73
C LYS A 54 -2.59 -5.10 3.53
N ASN A 55 -1.55 -4.35 3.20
CA ASN A 55 -0.35 -4.29 4.03
C ASN A 55 -0.65 -3.45 5.30
N PRO A 56 0.27 -3.38 6.28
CA PRO A 56 0.06 -2.62 7.51
C PRO A 56 -0.30 -1.15 7.27
N PHE A 57 0.37 -0.48 6.34
CA PHE A 57 0.02 0.89 5.92
C PHE A 57 -1.42 0.99 5.41
N GLY A 58 -1.84 0.10 4.52
CA GLY A 58 -3.19 0.11 3.97
C GLY A 58 -4.26 -0.04 5.06
N LYS A 59 -3.98 -0.83 6.10
CA LYS A 59 -4.85 -0.96 7.28
C LYS A 59 -4.83 0.31 8.14
N ALA A 60 -3.66 0.90 8.39
CA ALA A 60 -3.52 2.14 9.14
C ALA A 60 -4.19 3.32 8.44
N PHE A 61 -4.03 3.43 7.12
CA PHE A 61 -4.68 4.43 6.28
C PHE A 61 -6.20 4.28 6.30
N ALA A 62 -6.71 3.06 6.22
CA ALA A 62 -8.15 2.79 6.37
C ALA A 62 -8.65 3.18 7.78
N ALA A 63 -7.91 2.88 8.84
CA ALA A 63 -8.23 3.26 10.21
C ALA A 63 -8.20 4.79 10.43
N ALA A 64 -7.34 5.50 9.70
CA ALA A 64 -7.31 6.96 9.64
C ALA A 64 -8.43 7.57 8.78
N GLY A 65 -9.39 6.76 8.31
CA GLY A 65 -10.49 7.22 7.47
C GLY A 65 -10.04 7.61 6.06
N HIS A 66 -8.98 6.99 5.56
CA HIS A 66 -8.37 7.27 4.25
C HIS A 66 -7.88 8.71 4.12
N GLN A 67 -7.31 9.25 5.20
CA GLN A 67 -6.76 10.61 5.24
C GLN A 67 -5.29 10.58 5.66
N TRP A 68 -4.49 11.43 5.02
CA TRP A 68 -3.12 11.71 5.45
C TRP A 68 -3.13 12.59 6.70
N THR A 69 -3.30 11.96 7.85
CA THR A 69 -3.28 12.62 9.15
C THR A 69 -1.84 12.69 9.68
N THR A 70 -1.54 13.67 10.54
CA THR A 70 -0.24 13.73 11.23
C THR A 70 0.08 12.43 11.99
N ALA A 71 -0.93 11.82 12.62
CA ALA A 71 -0.75 10.55 13.33
C ALA A 71 -0.38 9.40 12.38
N LEU A 72 -1.00 9.33 11.20
CA LEU A 72 -0.61 8.36 10.19
C LEU A 72 0.79 8.65 9.65
N CYS A 73 1.10 9.90 9.32
CA CYS A 73 2.42 10.29 8.82
C CYS A 73 3.56 9.92 9.79
N GLN A 74 3.35 10.12 11.10
CA GLN A 74 4.35 9.83 12.13
C GLN A 74 4.43 8.34 12.51
N ALA A 75 3.43 7.54 12.14
CA ALA A 75 3.45 6.12 12.44
C ALA A 75 4.48 5.39 11.58
N ASP A 76 5.09 4.36 12.17
CA ASP A 76 5.87 3.33 11.49
C ASP A 76 4.94 2.11 11.35
N SER A 77 4.29 1.95 10.19
CA SER A 77 3.19 0.98 10.09
C SER A 77 3.68 -0.46 9.97
N ASP A 78 4.82 -0.69 9.35
CA ASP A 78 5.40 -2.01 9.12
C ASP A 78 6.51 -2.40 10.10
N GLY A 79 6.94 -1.47 10.94
CA GLY A 79 7.82 -1.70 12.08
C GLY A 79 9.28 -1.79 11.70
N ASP A 80 9.70 -1.16 10.60
CA ASP A 80 11.07 -1.20 10.13
C ASP A 80 11.98 -0.12 10.76
N GLY A 81 11.38 0.77 11.55
CA GLY A 81 12.05 1.88 12.24
C GLY A 81 11.94 3.22 11.51
N THR A 82 11.28 3.26 10.35
CA THR A 82 11.06 4.48 9.55
C THR A 82 9.59 4.89 9.62
N SER A 83 9.31 6.19 9.69
CA SER A 83 7.91 6.65 9.65
C SER A 83 7.38 6.67 8.22
N ASN A 84 6.08 6.44 8.08
CA ASN A 84 5.36 6.52 6.80
C ASN A 84 5.67 7.83 6.05
N GLY A 85 5.74 8.94 6.79
CA GLY A 85 6.07 10.25 6.25
C GLY A 85 7.49 10.33 5.71
N ALA A 86 8.48 9.84 6.44
CA ALA A 86 9.86 9.84 5.96
C ALA A 86 10.00 9.02 4.66
N GLU A 87 9.32 7.87 4.57
CA GLU A 87 9.37 6.99 3.40
C GLU A 87 8.61 7.53 2.19
N LEU A 88 7.48 8.20 2.42
CA LEU A 88 6.67 8.82 1.37
C LEU A 88 7.11 10.24 1.01
N GLY A 89 8.15 10.78 1.64
CA GLY A 89 8.73 12.10 1.30
C GLY A 89 8.03 13.30 1.96
N ASP A 90 7.38 13.08 3.11
CA ASP A 90 6.83 14.08 4.03
C ASP A 90 7.36 13.87 5.47
N PRO A 91 8.68 13.97 5.69
CA PRO A 91 9.30 13.67 6.98
C PRO A 91 8.84 14.60 8.11
N ASN A 92 8.39 15.83 7.81
CA ASN A 92 7.92 16.77 8.82
C ASN A 92 6.39 16.74 9.00
N CYS A 93 5.68 15.87 8.27
CA CYS A 93 4.22 15.73 8.35
C CYS A 93 3.45 17.04 8.08
N VAL A 94 3.90 17.77 7.07
CA VAL A 94 3.34 19.07 6.66
C VAL A 94 2.61 19.00 5.33
N TRP A 95 2.76 17.89 4.58
CA TRP A 95 2.08 17.71 3.31
C TRP A 95 0.56 17.71 3.48
N THR A 96 -0.12 18.33 2.53
CA THR A 96 -1.58 18.35 2.41
C THR A 96 -1.97 18.01 0.99
N VAL A 97 -3.21 17.52 0.81
CA VAL A 97 -3.70 17.04 -0.49
C VAL A 97 -3.47 18.08 -1.60
N GLY A 98 -2.75 17.67 -2.65
CA GLY A 98 -2.41 18.51 -3.80
C GLY A 98 -1.15 19.36 -3.65
N ALA A 99 -0.50 19.37 -2.48
CA ALA A 99 0.78 20.05 -2.29
C ALA A 99 1.94 19.25 -2.93
N THR A 100 3.08 19.90 -3.13
CA THR A 100 4.33 19.22 -3.47
C THR A 100 4.93 18.61 -2.21
N PRO A 101 5.26 17.30 -2.17
CA PRO A 101 5.98 16.68 -1.06
C PRO A 101 7.34 17.34 -0.80
N GLU A 102 7.80 17.34 0.45
CA GLU A 102 9.09 17.93 0.84
C GLU A 102 10.28 17.22 0.19
N GLY A 103 10.13 15.90 -0.01
CA GLY A 103 11.14 15.04 -0.59
C GLY A 103 10.57 14.03 -1.56
N LYS A 104 11.45 13.21 -2.12
CA LYS A 104 11.06 12.02 -2.90
C LYS A 104 10.70 10.88 -1.95
N SER A 105 9.87 9.97 -2.42
CA SER A 105 9.70 8.70 -1.72
C SER A 105 11.00 7.89 -1.78
N THR A 106 11.39 7.30 -0.66
CA THR A 106 12.63 6.52 -0.50
C THR A 106 12.40 5.12 0.03
N GLY A 107 11.16 4.78 0.44
CA GLY A 107 10.78 3.49 1.03
C GLY A 107 9.30 3.18 0.82
N GLN A 108 8.85 2.09 1.45
CA GLN A 108 7.50 1.56 1.40
C GLN A 108 6.85 1.53 2.79
N PRO A 109 5.83 2.37 3.06
CA PRO A 109 5.29 2.55 4.41
C PRO A 109 4.58 1.32 5.02
N GLY A 110 4.44 0.25 4.24
CA GLY A 110 3.78 -0.98 4.65
C GLY A 110 4.54 -2.24 4.24
N ILE A 111 5.81 -2.13 3.85
CA ILE A 111 6.68 -3.26 3.55
C ILE A 111 7.96 -3.07 4.34
N CYS A 112 8.16 -3.86 5.40
CA CYS A 112 9.35 -3.73 6.22
C CYS A 112 10.63 -3.86 5.38
N GLU A 113 11.49 -2.83 5.42
CA GLU A 113 12.74 -2.74 4.69
C GLU A 113 13.99 -2.74 5.61
N PRO A 114 15.15 -3.24 5.16
CA PRO A 114 15.34 -4.01 3.93
C PRO A 114 14.65 -5.37 4.00
N ILE A 115 14.02 -5.76 2.89
CA ILE A 115 13.24 -7.01 2.81
C ILE A 115 14.13 -8.21 3.17
N GLY A 116 13.67 -9.04 4.10
CA GLY A 116 14.38 -10.24 4.53
C GLY A 116 15.60 -9.99 5.44
N SER A 117 15.83 -8.74 5.84
CA SER A 117 16.82 -8.42 6.87
C SER A 117 16.44 -9.00 8.24
N GLY A 118 17.39 -9.03 9.17
CA GLY A 118 17.13 -9.47 10.55
C GLY A 118 16.08 -8.62 11.27
N ALA A 119 16.06 -7.31 11.01
CA ALA A 119 15.04 -6.39 11.53
C ALA A 119 13.63 -6.77 11.02
N CYS A 120 13.53 -7.17 9.76
CA CYS A 120 12.29 -7.61 9.12
C CYS A 120 12.04 -9.13 9.20
N SER A 121 12.62 -9.82 10.18
CA SER A 121 12.47 -11.28 10.34
C SER A 121 11.04 -11.72 10.66
N SER A 122 10.23 -10.83 11.26
CA SER A 122 8.80 -11.04 11.53
C SER A 122 7.91 -10.80 10.30
N SER A 123 8.44 -10.16 9.25
CA SER A 123 7.70 -9.92 8.00
C SER A 123 7.78 -11.15 7.10
N ALA A 124 6.60 -11.68 6.75
CA ALA A 124 6.46 -12.79 5.80
C ALA A 124 6.56 -12.34 4.33
N PHE A 125 6.51 -11.03 4.06
CA PHE A 125 6.55 -10.52 2.69
C PHE A 125 7.91 -10.76 2.02
N ARG A 126 7.88 -11.16 0.75
CA ARG A 126 9.05 -11.18 -0.14
C ARG A 126 8.63 -10.69 -1.52
N CYS A 127 9.59 -10.14 -2.27
CA CYS A 127 9.36 -9.77 -3.67
C CYS A 127 8.92 -10.98 -4.50
N GLY A 128 7.92 -10.78 -5.38
CA GLY A 128 7.31 -11.86 -6.15
C GLY A 128 6.20 -12.62 -5.42
N CYS A 129 5.90 -12.29 -4.16
CA CYS A 129 4.81 -12.90 -3.41
C CYS A 129 3.53 -12.05 -3.45
N HIS A 130 2.37 -12.71 -3.48
CA HIS A 130 1.07 -12.07 -3.27
C HIS A 130 0.77 -12.05 -1.78
N GLY A 131 1.26 -11.00 -1.09
CA GLY A 131 1.19 -10.96 0.37
C GLY A 131 2.10 -11.99 1.01
N HIS A 132 1.51 -12.89 1.78
CA HIS A 132 2.25 -13.96 2.48
C HIS A 132 2.37 -15.24 1.64
N SER A 133 1.76 -15.27 0.44
CA SER A 133 1.78 -16.41 -0.46
C SER A 133 2.72 -16.14 -1.63
N CYS A 134 3.86 -16.81 -1.64
CA CYS A 134 4.79 -16.76 -2.75
C CYS A 134 4.37 -17.75 -3.85
N VAL A 135 4.38 -17.30 -5.11
CA VAL A 135 4.34 -18.22 -6.24
C VAL A 135 5.70 -18.92 -6.31
N GLY A 136 5.69 -20.25 -6.14
CA GLY A 136 6.87 -21.11 -6.25
C GLY A 136 7.29 -21.36 -7.69
#